data_AF-A0A5C7Q818-F1
#
_entry.id   AF-A0A5C7Q818-F1
#
_cell.length_a   1.000
_cell.length_b   1.000
_cell.length_c   1.000
_cell.angle_alpha   90.00
_cell.angle_beta   90.00
_cell.angle_gamma   90.00
#
_symmetry.space_group_name_H-M   'P 1'
#
loop_
_entity.id
_entity.type
_entity.pdbx_description
1 polymer ?
#
loop_
_entity_poly.entity_id
_entity_poly.type
_entity_poly.pdbx_seq_one_letter_code
_entity_poly.pdbx_strand_id
1 'polypeptide(L)'
;MTMEHGENLRLRDTFVNSLARSLASGSALANVPSLIKKVIAEQMWRERFVTQTKQVIVFKSFREFVEADPPEGLKTSVNLLLRICTDYEDMEAVSLISTEVGGSKGGSNNPDGNNQHSKPVVNVSITNIDHGDKPARGDTTDYTVRRIAKQRPDIHAKLLAGELSPNAAAIEAGFRKTKFQLPTDPAAAGRYLAGRVDHEWLMECVDAFMKATSQ
;
A
#
# COMPACT_ATOMS: atom_id res chain seq x y z
N MET A 1 -11.44 -36.50 -17.71
CA MET A 1 -12.04 -35.24 -17.20
C MET A 1 -13.39 -35.62 -16.60
N THR A 2 -13.48 -35.76 -15.29
CA THR A 2 -14.74 -36.15 -14.61
C THR A 2 -15.75 -35.02 -14.73
N MET A 3 -17.03 -35.34 -14.90
CA MET A 3 -18.10 -34.33 -15.08
C MET A 3 -18.12 -33.29 -13.94
N GLU A 4 -17.79 -33.71 -12.71
CA GLU A 4 -17.66 -32.84 -11.53
C GLU A 4 -16.59 -31.75 -11.67
N HIS A 5 -15.47 -32.05 -12.34
CA HIS A 5 -14.40 -31.06 -12.54
C HIS A 5 -14.84 -29.97 -13.53
N GLY A 6 -15.58 -30.35 -14.58
CA GLY A 6 -16.14 -29.40 -15.55
C GLY A 6 -17.23 -28.49 -14.96
N GLU A 7 -18.07 -29.02 -14.07
CA GLU A 7 -19.09 -28.24 -13.35
C GLU A 7 -18.46 -27.24 -12.37
N ASN A 8 -17.42 -27.67 -11.63
CA ASN A 8 -16.69 -26.78 -10.73
C ASN A 8 -16.05 -25.60 -11.48
N LEU A 9 -15.45 -25.84 -12.64
CA LEU A 9 -14.84 -24.78 -13.48
C LEU A 9 -15.86 -23.77 -14.02
N ARG A 10 -17.10 -24.18 -14.30
CA ARG A 10 -18.19 -23.29 -14.73
C ARG A 10 -18.77 -22.47 -13.57
N LEU A 11 -18.83 -23.05 -12.37
CA LEU A 11 -19.24 -22.33 -11.17
C LEU A 11 -18.26 -21.18 -10.87
N ARG A 12 -16.96 -21.42 -11.00
CA ARG A 12 -15.91 -20.38 -10.89
C ARG A 12 -16.14 -19.20 -11.84
N ASP A 13 -16.51 -19.50 -13.09
CA ASP A 13 -16.79 -18.47 -14.12
C ASP A 13 -17.97 -17.58 -13.73
N THR A 14 -18.98 -18.13 -13.04
CA THR A 14 -20.15 -17.36 -12.59
C THR A 14 -19.76 -16.31 -11.55
N PHE A 15 -18.89 -16.66 -10.59
CA PHE A 15 -18.40 -15.73 -9.58
C PHE A 15 -17.50 -14.65 -10.18
N VAL A 16 -16.58 -15.03 -11.07
CA VAL A 16 -15.68 -14.08 -11.74
C VAL A 16 -16.46 -13.12 -12.63
N ASN A 17 -17.45 -13.58 -13.41
CA ASN A 17 -18.29 -12.71 -14.21
C ASN A 17 -19.15 -11.77 -13.37
N SER A 18 -19.65 -12.23 -12.21
CA SER A 18 -20.40 -11.38 -11.27
C SER A 18 -19.52 -10.28 -10.67
N LEU A 19 -18.26 -10.60 -10.36
CA LEU A 19 -17.26 -9.65 -9.91
C LEU A 19 -16.92 -8.63 -11.01
N ALA A 20 -16.61 -9.10 -12.22
CA ALA A 20 -16.29 -8.24 -13.37
C ALA A 20 -17.43 -7.27 -13.69
N ARG A 21 -18.69 -7.75 -13.66
CA ARG A 21 -19.87 -6.91 -13.88
C ARG A 21 -20.06 -5.86 -12.80
N SER A 22 -19.92 -6.24 -11.53
CA SER A 22 -20.03 -5.30 -10.40
C SER A 22 -19.02 -4.16 -10.51
N LEU A 23 -17.82 -4.45 -11.01
CA LEU A 23 -16.76 -3.47 -11.25
C LEU A 23 -17.03 -2.60 -12.49
N ALA A 24 -17.50 -3.20 -13.59
CA ALA A 24 -17.71 -2.50 -14.85
C ALA A 24 -18.93 -1.57 -14.83
N SER A 25 -20.03 -1.98 -14.18
CA SER A 25 -21.26 -1.19 -14.16
C SER A 25 -21.30 -0.18 -13.01
N GLY A 26 -20.47 -0.33 -11.98
CA GLY A 26 -20.48 0.47 -10.75
C GLY A 26 -21.75 0.29 -9.89
N SER A 27 -22.76 -0.42 -10.38
CA SER A 27 -23.97 -0.80 -9.66
C SER A 27 -23.71 -2.13 -8.96
N ALA A 28 -23.70 -2.14 -7.62
CA ALA A 28 -23.37 -3.28 -6.75
C ALA A 28 -21.89 -3.43 -6.33
N LEU A 29 -21.16 -2.31 -6.21
CA LEU A 29 -19.83 -2.31 -5.58
C LEU A 29 -19.83 -2.87 -4.14
N ALA A 30 -20.97 -2.80 -3.44
CA ALA A 30 -21.15 -3.39 -2.10
C ALA A 30 -20.95 -4.92 -2.07
N ASN A 31 -21.10 -5.60 -3.21
CA ASN A 31 -20.89 -7.04 -3.31
C ASN A 31 -19.43 -7.41 -3.66
N VAL A 32 -18.61 -6.43 -4.05
CA VAL A 32 -17.21 -6.67 -4.45
C VAL A 32 -16.40 -7.33 -3.34
N PRO A 33 -16.48 -6.89 -2.05
CA PRO A 33 -15.72 -7.52 -0.98
C PRO A 33 -16.09 -9.00 -0.76
N SER A 34 -17.37 -9.35 -0.76
CA SER A 34 -17.78 -10.75 -0.56
C SER A 34 -17.38 -11.64 -1.75
N LEU A 35 -17.51 -11.13 -2.98
CA LEU A 35 -17.11 -11.83 -4.20
C LEU A 35 -15.60 -12.04 -4.27
N ILE A 36 -14.78 -11.04 -3.95
CA ILE A 36 -13.32 -11.15 -4.02
C ILE A 36 -12.78 -12.14 -2.99
N LYS A 37 -13.33 -12.16 -1.77
CA LYS A 37 -12.96 -13.14 -0.74
C LYS A 37 -13.17 -14.56 -1.23
N LYS A 38 -14.31 -14.82 -1.86
CA LYS A 38 -14.64 -16.15 -2.39
C LYS A 38 -13.75 -16.54 -3.56
N VAL A 39 -13.51 -15.62 -4.50
CA VAL A 39 -12.62 -15.84 -5.65
C VAL A 39 -11.19 -16.18 -5.20
N ILE A 40 -10.67 -15.51 -4.17
CA ILE A 40 -9.33 -15.79 -3.63
C ILE A 40 -9.31 -17.09 -2.83
N ALA A 41 -10.24 -17.27 -1.88
CA ALA A 41 -10.26 -18.43 -0.98
C ALA A 41 -10.37 -19.76 -1.75
N GLU A 42 -11.19 -19.81 -2.79
CA GLU A 42 -11.37 -21.00 -3.63
C GLU A 42 -10.43 -21.03 -4.85
N GLN A 43 -9.48 -20.08 -4.94
CA GLN A 43 -8.49 -19.97 -6.02
C GLN A 43 -9.14 -19.97 -7.42
N MET A 44 -10.35 -19.40 -7.53
CA MET A 44 -11.17 -19.42 -8.75
C MET A 44 -10.55 -18.64 -9.91
N TRP A 45 -9.66 -17.70 -9.58
CA TRP A 45 -8.94 -16.89 -10.55
C TRP A 45 -7.78 -17.64 -11.22
N ARG A 46 -7.24 -18.71 -10.61
CA ARG A 46 -6.06 -19.44 -11.12
C ARG A 46 -6.36 -20.26 -12.35
N GLU A 47 -7.48 -20.94 -12.35
CA GLU A 47 -7.93 -21.80 -13.45
C GLU A 47 -9.45 -21.84 -13.49
N ARG A 48 -10.03 -21.51 -14.65
CA ARG A 48 -11.47 -21.61 -14.89
C ARG A 48 -11.79 -21.83 -16.36
N PHE A 49 -12.99 -22.34 -16.60
CA PHE A 49 -13.55 -22.45 -17.94
C PHE A 49 -14.41 -21.22 -18.24
N VAL A 50 -13.93 -20.34 -19.12
CA VAL A 50 -14.66 -19.14 -19.52
C VAL A 50 -15.77 -19.55 -20.49
N THR A 51 -17.02 -19.41 -20.07
CA THR A 51 -18.18 -19.88 -20.84
C THR A 51 -18.35 -19.13 -22.16
N GLN A 52 -17.98 -17.86 -22.20
CA GLN A 52 -18.10 -16.99 -23.37
C GLN A 52 -17.11 -17.36 -24.50
N THR A 53 -15.85 -17.66 -24.15
CA THR A 53 -14.81 -18.04 -25.12
C THR A 53 -14.70 -19.56 -25.30
N LYS A 54 -15.34 -20.34 -24.41
CA LYS A 54 -15.24 -21.81 -24.33
C LYS A 54 -13.82 -22.32 -24.12
N GLN A 55 -12.98 -21.53 -23.46
CA GLN A 55 -11.57 -21.85 -23.21
C GLN A 55 -11.31 -22.00 -21.71
N VAL A 56 -10.34 -22.84 -21.37
CA VAL A 56 -9.77 -22.88 -20.02
C VAL A 56 -8.66 -21.85 -19.96
N ILE A 57 -8.78 -20.87 -19.07
CA ILE A 57 -7.79 -19.84 -18.86
C ILE A 57 -7.06 -20.14 -17.55
N VAL A 58 -5.74 -19.95 -17.55
CA VAL A 58 -4.88 -20.14 -16.39
C VAL A 58 -4.06 -18.87 -16.16
N PHE A 59 -4.08 -18.35 -14.95
CA PHE A 59 -3.29 -17.19 -14.54
C PHE A 59 -2.18 -17.59 -13.59
N LYS A 60 -0.99 -17.02 -13.76
CA LYS A 60 0.18 -17.32 -12.91
C LYS A 60 0.21 -16.47 -11.65
N SER A 61 -0.41 -15.30 -11.71
CA SER A 61 -0.49 -14.38 -10.57
C SER A 61 -1.87 -13.71 -10.49
N PHE A 62 -2.27 -13.36 -9.28
CA PHE A 62 -3.54 -12.67 -9.07
C PHE A 62 -3.57 -11.30 -9.75
N ARG A 63 -2.42 -10.62 -9.83
CA ARG A 63 -2.29 -9.36 -10.57
C ARG A 63 -2.65 -9.52 -12.04
N GLU A 64 -2.11 -10.55 -12.70
CA GLU A 64 -2.38 -10.85 -14.11
C GLU A 64 -3.88 -11.03 -14.37
N PHE A 65 -4.57 -11.74 -13.48
CA PHE A 65 -6.02 -11.90 -13.53
C PHE A 65 -6.78 -10.57 -13.36
N VAL A 66 -6.38 -9.73 -12.41
CA VAL A 66 -7.04 -8.45 -12.12
C VAL A 66 -6.90 -7.48 -13.31
N GLU A 67 -5.74 -7.45 -13.94
CA GLU A 67 -5.40 -6.53 -15.02
C GLU A 67 -5.90 -7.01 -16.40
N ALA A 68 -6.09 -8.33 -16.61
CA ALA A 68 -6.59 -8.89 -17.87
C ALA A 68 -8.02 -8.43 -18.22
N ASP A 69 -8.33 -8.38 -19.52
CA ASP A 69 -9.64 -7.93 -20.01
C ASP A 69 -10.76 -8.95 -19.74
N PRO A 70 -11.99 -8.53 -19.37
CA PRO A 70 -13.17 -9.38 -19.43
C PRO A 70 -13.36 -9.96 -20.84
N PRO A 71 -13.74 -11.24 -20.97
CA PRO A 71 -14.24 -12.13 -19.91
C PRO A 71 -13.14 -12.91 -19.15
N GLU A 72 -11.87 -12.71 -19.46
CA GLU A 72 -10.72 -13.47 -18.92
C GLU A 72 -10.16 -12.87 -17.62
N GLY A 73 -10.30 -11.56 -17.42
CA GLY A 73 -9.95 -10.88 -16.19
C GLY A 73 -10.99 -9.86 -15.77
N LEU A 74 -10.55 -8.84 -15.04
CA LEU A 74 -11.42 -7.82 -14.46
C LEU A 74 -11.23 -6.42 -15.09
N LYS A 75 -10.19 -6.22 -15.93
CA LYS A 75 -9.78 -4.92 -16.50
C LYS A 75 -9.76 -3.83 -15.45
N THR A 76 -9.11 -4.11 -14.33
CA THR A 76 -9.02 -3.18 -13.21
C THR A 76 -7.61 -3.19 -12.62
N SER A 77 -7.41 -2.45 -11.55
CA SER A 77 -6.16 -2.46 -10.78
C SER A 77 -6.38 -3.04 -9.39
N VAL A 78 -5.34 -3.64 -8.84
CA VAL A 78 -5.31 -4.10 -7.45
C VAL A 78 -5.63 -2.94 -6.49
N ASN A 79 -5.12 -1.74 -6.78
CA ASN A 79 -5.36 -0.54 -5.96
C ASN A 79 -6.84 -0.15 -5.92
N LEU A 80 -7.57 -0.28 -7.03
CA LEU A 80 -9.00 -0.02 -7.06
C LEU A 80 -9.78 -1.04 -6.22
N LEU A 81 -9.41 -2.32 -6.30
CA LEU A 81 -10.02 -3.36 -5.45
C LEU A 81 -9.77 -3.12 -3.96
N LEU A 82 -8.54 -2.78 -3.58
CA LEU A 82 -8.18 -2.42 -2.20
C LEU A 82 -8.97 -1.20 -1.72
N ARG A 83 -9.12 -0.18 -2.55
CA ARG A 83 -9.92 1.02 -2.24
C ARG A 83 -11.38 0.67 -2.01
N ILE A 84 -12.02 -0.07 -2.92
CA ILE A 84 -13.42 -0.50 -2.77
C ILE A 84 -13.60 -1.28 -1.47
N CYS A 85 -12.74 -2.25 -1.17
CA CYS A 85 -12.86 -3.03 0.06
C CYS A 85 -12.65 -2.19 1.33
N THR A 86 -11.80 -1.17 1.26
CA THR A 86 -11.58 -0.21 2.36
C THR A 86 -12.80 0.70 2.56
N ASP A 87 -13.40 1.20 1.47
CA ASP A 87 -14.58 2.06 1.51
C ASP A 87 -15.81 1.33 2.10
N TYR A 88 -15.85 0.00 2.01
CA TYR A 88 -16.86 -0.87 2.64
C TYR A 88 -16.41 -1.49 3.98
N GLU A 89 -15.29 -1.03 4.56
CA GLU A 89 -14.75 -1.49 5.85
C GLU A 89 -14.44 -3.01 5.94
N ASP A 90 -14.27 -3.71 4.80
CA ASP A 90 -13.96 -5.14 4.76
C ASP A 90 -12.43 -5.37 4.74
N MET A 91 -11.83 -5.24 5.92
CA MET A 91 -10.37 -5.41 6.11
C MET A 91 -9.89 -6.84 5.83
N GLU A 92 -10.77 -7.83 5.94
CA GLU A 92 -10.47 -9.22 5.58
C GLU A 92 -10.20 -9.34 4.07
N ALA A 93 -11.07 -8.75 3.25
CA ALA A 93 -10.88 -8.70 1.79
C ALA A 93 -9.58 -7.98 1.41
N VAL A 94 -9.28 -6.85 2.06
CA VAL A 94 -8.02 -6.09 1.88
C VAL A 94 -6.80 -6.97 2.20
N SER A 95 -6.85 -7.69 3.32
CA SER A 95 -5.76 -8.59 3.76
C SER A 95 -5.53 -9.74 2.77
N LEU A 96 -6.61 -10.34 2.27
CA LEU A 96 -6.54 -11.44 1.30
C LEU A 96 -5.93 -10.97 -0.04
N ILE A 97 -6.39 -9.84 -0.58
CA ILE A 97 -5.82 -9.26 -1.80
C ILE A 97 -4.33 -8.96 -1.61
N SER A 98 -3.97 -8.34 -0.49
CA SER A 98 -2.58 -7.96 -0.20
C SER A 98 -1.67 -9.18 -0.08
N THR A 99 -2.17 -10.25 0.54
CA THR A 99 -1.44 -11.52 0.71
C THR A 99 -1.24 -12.22 -0.64
N GLU A 100 -2.28 -12.28 -1.47
CA GLU A 100 -2.21 -12.96 -2.77
C GLU A 100 -1.34 -12.18 -3.79
N VAL A 101 -1.31 -10.85 -3.71
CA VAL A 101 -0.47 -10.01 -4.59
C VAL A 101 0.98 -9.95 -4.11
N GLY A 102 1.21 -9.87 -2.79
CA GLY A 102 2.55 -9.70 -2.23
C GLY A 102 3.38 -10.98 -2.17
N GLY A 103 2.76 -12.16 -2.27
CA GLY A 103 3.40 -13.38 -1.80
C GLY A 103 3.73 -13.28 -0.31
N SER A 104 4.17 -14.37 0.30
CA SER A 104 4.54 -14.44 1.72
C SER A 104 5.27 -13.18 2.21
N LYS A 105 4.79 -12.60 3.32
CA LYS A 105 5.42 -11.49 4.05
C LYS A 105 6.94 -11.73 4.16
N GLY A 106 7.74 -11.08 3.33
CA GLY A 106 9.21 -11.20 3.34
C GLY A 106 9.92 -11.19 1.98
N GLY A 107 9.21 -11.17 0.85
CA GLY A 107 9.84 -11.17 -0.48
C GLY A 107 10.01 -9.77 -1.09
N SER A 108 11.25 -9.38 -1.36
CA SER A 108 11.72 -8.11 -1.93
C SER A 108 11.22 -7.79 -3.35
N ASN A 109 9.91 -7.61 -3.57
CA ASN A 109 9.36 -7.16 -4.86
C ASN A 109 8.26 -6.11 -4.68
N ASN A 110 8.57 -5.02 -3.97
CA ASN A 110 7.78 -3.79 -4.02
C ASN A 110 8.54 -2.76 -4.88
N PRO A 111 8.35 -2.75 -6.23
CA PRO A 111 9.02 -1.76 -7.09
C PRO A 111 8.55 -0.33 -6.81
N ASP A 112 7.38 -0.15 -6.18
CA ASP A 112 6.75 1.15 -5.95
C ASP A 112 6.74 1.61 -4.49
N GLY A 113 7.65 1.11 -3.64
CA GLY A 113 8.07 1.78 -2.40
C GLY A 113 6.97 2.25 -1.42
N ASN A 114 5.72 1.80 -1.56
CA ASN A 114 4.63 2.18 -0.65
C ASN A 114 4.76 1.33 0.61
N ASN A 115 5.49 1.90 1.55
CA ASN A 115 5.53 1.56 2.96
C ASN A 115 4.10 1.32 3.51
N GLN A 116 3.96 0.28 4.35
CA GLN A 116 2.74 -0.17 5.05
C GLN A 116 2.13 0.88 6.01
N HIS A 117 2.50 2.15 5.88
CA HIS A 117 1.93 3.29 6.61
C HIS A 117 1.24 4.31 5.72
N SER A 118 1.11 4.05 4.42
CA SER A 118 0.26 4.86 3.54
C SER A 118 -1.20 4.57 3.84
N LYS A 119 -1.76 5.23 4.86
CA LYS A 119 -3.19 5.52 4.85
C LYS A 119 -3.51 6.17 3.50
N PRO A 120 -4.63 5.83 2.84
CA PRO A 120 -5.02 6.55 1.65
C PRO A 120 -5.06 8.02 2.02
N VAL A 121 -4.37 8.87 1.24
CA VAL A 121 -4.56 10.31 1.30
C VAL A 121 -5.99 10.54 0.82
N VAL A 122 -6.94 10.42 1.73
CA VAL A 122 -8.28 10.92 1.55
C VAL A 122 -8.10 12.43 1.46
N ASN A 123 -8.51 13.04 0.36
CA ASN A 123 -8.71 14.49 0.33
C ASN A 123 -9.63 14.83 1.50
N VAL A 124 -9.07 15.36 2.58
CA VAL A 124 -9.81 15.76 3.76
C VAL A 124 -10.70 16.92 3.34
N SER A 125 -11.97 16.62 3.08
CA SER A 125 -13.01 17.62 3.13
C SER A 125 -13.06 18.12 4.58
N ILE A 126 -12.72 19.39 4.78
CA ILE A 126 -12.88 20.07 6.05
C ILE A 126 -14.40 20.21 6.26
N THR A 127 -14.99 19.30 7.02
CA THR A 127 -16.28 19.52 7.65
C THR A 127 -16.18 19.19 9.13
N ASN A 128 -16.62 20.17 9.91
CA ASN A 128 -16.47 20.35 11.33
C ASN A 128 -17.51 19.53 12.15
N ILE A 129 -17.10 19.18 13.38
CA ILE A 129 -17.87 19.12 14.65
C ILE A 129 -18.53 17.79 15.10
N ASP A 130 -18.13 17.45 16.34
CA ASP A 130 -18.69 16.62 17.42
C ASP A 130 -19.31 15.26 17.13
N HIS A 131 -18.68 14.23 17.72
CA HIS A 131 -19.34 13.47 18.80
C HIS A 131 -18.26 12.95 19.77
N GLY A 132 -18.51 13.18 21.07
CA GLY A 132 -17.68 12.69 22.15
C GLY A 132 -17.72 11.17 22.21
N ASP A 133 -16.56 10.54 22.12
CA ASP A 133 -16.12 9.51 23.07
C ASP A 133 -14.67 9.15 22.76
N LYS A 134 -13.78 9.46 23.73
CA LYS A 134 -12.34 9.13 23.84
C LYS A 134 -11.47 9.45 22.60
N PRO A 135 -10.42 10.29 22.72
CA PRO A 135 -9.49 10.46 21.62
C PRO A 135 -8.75 9.14 21.37
N ALA A 136 -9.21 8.40 20.36
CA ALA A 136 -8.38 7.46 19.64
C ALA A 136 -7.08 8.20 19.32
N ARG A 137 -5.95 7.62 19.75
CA ARG A 137 -4.61 8.19 19.67
C ARG A 137 -4.25 8.42 18.20
N GLY A 138 -4.75 9.54 17.67
CA GLY A 138 -4.78 9.89 16.26
C GLY A 138 -3.39 10.29 15.80
N ASP A 139 -2.89 9.48 14.89
CA ASP A 139 -1.84 9.71 13.90
C ASP A 139 -0.86 10.85 14.17
N THR A 140 0.39 10.49 14.41
CA THR A 140 1.52 11.42 14.54
C THR A 140 1.63 12.36 13.34
N THR A 141 1.06 11.97 12.20
CA THR A 141 0.99 12.75 10.96
C THR A 141 0.03 13.94 11.08
N ASP A 142 -1.19 13.75 11.60
CA ASP A 142 -2.19 14.82 11.74
C ASP A 142 -1.74 15.91 12.74
N TYR A 143 -1.12 15.49 13.84
CA TYR A 143 -0.54 16.42 14.81
C TYR A 143 0.63 17.23 14.21
N THR A 144 1.48 16.58 13.40
CA THR A 144 2.63 17.22 12.77
C THR A 144 2.17 18.28 11.76
N VAL A 145 1.16 17.98 10.94
CA VAL A 145 0.59 18.93 9.96
C VAL A 145 -0.02 20.14 10.66
N ARG A 146 -0.84 19.93 11.71
CA ARG A 146 -1.42 21.02 12.51
C ARG A 146 -0.35 21.91 13.15
N ARG A 147 0.76 21.33 13.60
CA ARG A 147 1.87 22.07 14.19
C ARG A 147 2.64 22.89 13.16
N ILE A 148 2.87 22.35 11.96
CA ILE A 148 3.47 23.06 10.82
C ILE A 148 2.57 24.23 10.42
N ALA A 149 1.25 24.04 10.31
CA ALA A 149 0.30 25.11 10.01
C ALA A 149 0.41 26.31 10.97
N LYS A 150 0.63 26.04 12.26
CA LYS A 150 0.69 27.08 13.30
C LYS A 150 2.03 27.82 13.37
N GLN A 151 3.15 27.13 13.15
CA GLN A 151 4.48 27.70 13.38
C GLN A 151 5.23 28.06 12.10
N ARG A 152 4.91 27.43 10.97
CA ARG A 152 5.55 27.61 9.66
C ARG A 152 4.50 27.56 8.54
N PRO A 153 3.68 28.62 8.40
CA PRO A 153 2.61 28.66 7.40
C PRO A 153 3.13 28.62 5.96
N ASP A 154 4.37 29.09 5.75
CA ASP A 154 5.10 29.01 4.49
C ASP A 154 5.37 27.57 4.04
N ILE A 155 5.78 26.70 4.97
CA ILE A 155 6.01 25.28 4.70
C ILE A 155 4.67 24.54 4.59
N HIS A 156 3.66 24.95 5.36
CA HIS A 156 2.33 24.35 5.29
C HIS A 156 1.69 24.52 3.90
N ALA A 157 1.89 25.67 3.24
CA ALA A 157 1.41 25.91 1.89
C ALA A 157 2.04 24.94 0.87
N LYS A 158 3.35 24.71 0.95
CA LYS A 158 4.07 23.74 0.09
C LYS A 158 3.60 22.30 0.30
N LEU A 159 3.24 21.97 1.53
CA LEU A 159 2.70 20.65 1.88
C LEU A 159 1.27 20.44 1.31
N LEU A 160 0.42 21.47 1.34
CA LEU A 160 -0.91 21.43 0.70
C LEU A 160 -0.82 21.38 -0.83
N ALA A 161 0.19 22.03 -1.42
CA ALA A 161 0.47 21.96 -2.85
C ALA A 161 1.03 20.60 -3.29
N GLY A 162 1.37 19.71 -2.35
CA GLY A 162 1.96 18.39 -2.65
C GLY A 162 3.43 18.42 -3.05
N GLU A 163 4.09 19.58 -2.96
CA GLU A 163 5.52 19.75 -3.25
C GLU A 163 6.40 19.10 -2.19
N LEU A 164 5.92 19.04 -0.94
CA LEU A 164 6.61 18.41 0.19
C LEU A 164 5.76 17.33 0.85
N SER A 165 6.38 16.18 1.11
CA SER A 165 5.75 15.16 1.97
C SER A 165 5.68 15.62 3.43
N PRO A 166 4.74 15.10 4.24
CA PRO A 166 4.63 15.45 5.66
C PRO A 166 5.93 15.27 6.47
N ASN A 167 6.75 14.28 6.11
CA ASN A 167 8.04 14.08 6.78
C ASN A 167 9.10 15.08 6.30
N ALA A 168 9.13 15.40 5.00
CA ALA A 168 10.04 16.41 4.45
C ALA A 168 9.73 17.80 5.02
N ALA A 169 8.45 18.20 5.03
CA ALA A 169 7.99 19.44 5.65
C ALA A 169 8.32 19.50 7.14
N ALA A 170 8.24 18.38 7.87
CA ALA A 170 8.62 18.34 9.28
C ALA A 170 10.14 18.51 9.49
N ILE A 171 10.98 18.02 8.58
CA ILE A 171 12.44 18.21 8.63
C ILE A 171 12.77 19.66 8.28
N GLU A 172 12.18 20.22 7.22
CA GLU A 172 12.37 21.61 6.79
C GLU A 172 11.85 22.62 7.83
N ALA A 173 10.79 22.26 8.57
CA ALA A 173 10.29 23.03 9.70
C ALA A 173 11.13 22.86 10.98
N GLY A 174 12.19 22.05 10.97
CA GLY A 174 13.08 21.81 12.11
C GLY A 174 12.47 20.94 13.22
N PHE A 175 11.32 20.32 12.97
CA PHE A 175 10.61 19.48 13.94
C PHE A 175 11.16 18.07 14.06
N ARG A 176 11.89 17.61 13.05
CA ARG A 176 12.52 16.29 13.00
C ARG A 176 13.95 16.43 12.48
N LYS A 177 14.87 15.67 13.07
CA LYS A 177 16.25 15.54 12.58
C LYS A 177 16.37 14.31 11.68
N THR A 178 17.05 14.45 10.56
CA THR A 178 17.37 13.34 9.66
C THR A 178 18.29 12.36 10.37
N LYS A 179 17.98 11.06 10.31
CA LYS A 179 18.85 9.99 10.83
C LYS A 179 19.49 9.26 9.66
N PHE A 180 20.76 8.91 9.79
CA PHE A 180 21.41 8.00 8.85
C PHE A 180 21.10 6.55 9.23
N GLN A 181 20.70 5.74 8.25
CA GLN A 181 20.67 4.28 8.38
C GLN A 181 21.98 3.75 7.82
N LEU A 182 22.97 3.59 8.70
CA LEU A 182 24.32 3.22 8.29
C LEU A 182 24.39 1.71 7.97
N PRO A 183 25.02 1.31 6.86
CA PRO A 183 25.33 -0.09 6.58
C PRO A 183 26.13 -0.74 7.73
N THR A 184 25.95 -2.05 7.94
CA THR A 184 26.68 -2.81 8.98
C THR A 184 28.14 -3.11 8.58
N ASP A 185 28.42 -3.18 7.28
CA ASP A 185 29.78 -3.33 6.76
C ASP A 185 30.56 -1.99 6.86
N PRO A 186 31.73 -1.95 7.53
CA PRO A 186 32.50 -0.71 7.72
C PRO A 186 32.91 -0.02 6.41
N ALA A 187 33.29 -0.79 5.38
CA ALA A 187 33.71 -0.22 4.11
C ALA A 187 32.52 0.39 3.34
N ALA A 188 31.36 -0.27 3.37
CA ALA A 188 30.11 0.26 2.82
C ALA A 188 29.62 1.49 3.59
N ALA A 189 29.73 1.50 4.92
CA ALA A 189 29.42 2.65 5.76
C ALA A 189 30.29 3.86 5.42
N GLY A 190 31.60 3.66 5.24
CA GLY A 190 32.53 4.71 4.82
C GLY A 190 32.14 5.32 3.47
N ARG A 191 31.86 4.49 2.46
CA ARG A 191 31.38 4.97 1.15
C ARG A 191 30.04 5.70 1.24
N TYR A 192 29.13 5.25 2.10
CA TYR A 192 27.83 5.88 2.30
C TYR A 192 27.94 7.29 2.88
N LEU A 193 28.83 7.48 3.85
CA LEU A 193 29.09 8.77 4.52
C LEU A 193 29.86 9.74 3.62
N ALA A 194 30.82 9.26 2.82
CA ALA A 194 31.62 10.10 1.93
C ALA A 194 30.78 10.96 0.96
N GLY A 195 29.56 10.53 0.60
CA GLY A 195 28.65 11.30 -0.24
C GLY A 195 27.65 12.19 0.52
N ARG A 196 27.74 12.29 1.85
CA ARG A 196 26.70 12.90 2.71
C ARG A 196 27.23 13.82 3.81
N VAL A 197 28.47 13.65 4.21
CA VAL A 197 29.12 14.47 5.24
C VAL A 197 30.47 14.95 4.75
N ASP A 198 30.93 16.08 5.28
CA ASP A 198 32.28 16.55 5.03
C ASP A 198 33.32 15.78 5.88
N HIS A 199 34.59 15.97 5.54
CA HIS A 199 35.69 15.28 6.19
C HIS A 199 35.86 15.70 7.67
N GLU A 200 35.63 16.98 7.97
CA GLU A 200 35.81 17.56 9.30
C GLU A 200 34.83 16.94 10.29
N TRP A 201 33.55 16.91 9.94
CA TRP A 201 32.50 16.27 10.72
C TRP A 201 32.77 14.78 10.96
N LEU A 202 33.30 14.07 9.95
CA LEU A 202 33.63 12.66 10.10
C LEU A 202 34.77 12.45 11.11
N MET A 203 35.78 13.32 11.11
CA MET A 203 36.89 13.24 12.07
C MET A 203 36.44 13.56 13.50
N GLU A 204 35.52 14.51 13.69
CA GLU A 204 34.89 14.74 15.00
C GLU A 204 34.13 13.51 15.50
N CYS A 205 33.43 12.82 14.61
CA CYS A 205 32.75 11.57 14.95
C CYS A 205 33.72 10.46 15.37
N VAL A 206 34.87 10.34 14.68
CA VAL A 206 35.93 9.39 15.05
C VAL A 206 36.51 9.73 16.42
N ASP A 207 36.82 11.00 16.69
CA ASP A 207 37.33 11.43 17.99
C ASP A 207 36.32 11.15 19.13
N ALA A 208 35.05 11.47 18.92
CA ALA A 208 33.98 11.16 19.87
C ALA A 208 33.84 9.64 20.12
N PHE A 209 33.96 8.82 19.06
CA PHE A 209 33.94 7.37 19.16
C PHE A 209 35.12 6.86 20.00
N MET A 210 36.34 7.31 19.69
CA MET A 210 37.55 6.88 20.41
C MET A 210 37.48 7.26 21.91
N LYS A 211 36.97 8.46 22.23
CA LYS A 211 36.72 8.90 23.60
C LYS A 211 35.70 8.02 24.33
N ALA A 212 34.60 7.68 23.66
CA ALA A 212 33.55 6.84 24.25
C ALA A 212 34.01 5.39 24.50
N THR A 213 34.93 4.87 23.68
CA THR A 213 35.51 3.53 23.85
C THR A 213 36.66 3.45 24.86
N SER A 214 37.15 4.61 25.31
CA SER A 214 38.24 4.70 26.29
C SER A 214 37.75 4.92 27.74
N GLN A 215 36.44 4.86 27.97
CA GLN A 215 35.77 4.87 29.28
C GLN A 215 35.30 3.46 29.65
#